data_AF-I3T687-F1
#
_entry.id   AF-I3T687-F1
#
_cell.length_a   1.000
_cell.length_b   1.000
_cell.length_c   1.000
_cell.angle_alpha   90.00
_cell.angle_beta   90.00
_cell.angle_gamma   90.00
#
_symmetry.space_group_name_H-M   'P 1'
#
loop_
_entity.id
_entity.type
_entity.pdbx_description
1 polymer ?
#
loop_
_entity_poly.entity_id
_entity_poly.type
_entity_poly.pdbx_seq_one_letter_code
_entity_poly.pdbx_strand_id
1 'polypeptide(L)'
;MRDCNPMTARHWIVRNTRSGNRTGQLTGYKLVPGSNCLPLARSEAKFLRRAAFLKHNLWVTKYSHDEVFPGGEFPNQNPRVSEGLATWVKQNRSLEETDIVLWYVFGITHVPRLEDWPVMPVERIGFMLMPHGFFNCSPAVDVPPNTCVGDSKDNDVKDNGASKTIPGALAAKL
;
A
#
# COMPACT_ATOMS: atom_id res chain seq x y z
N MET A 1 6.86 -16.05 3.88
CA MET A 1 6.13 -15.76 2.62
C MET A 1 4.62 -15.89 2.84
N ARG A 2 3.81 -15.09 2.15
CA ARG A 2 2.34 -15.08 2.25
C ARG A 2 1.71 -14.65 0.92
N ASP A 3 0.49 -15.12 0.65
CA ASP A 3 -0.28 -14.78 -0.54
C ASP A 3 -1.50 -13.91 -0.21
N CYS A 4 -2.02 -13.16 -1.17
CA CYS A 4 -3.30 -12.49 -1.02
C CYS A 4 -4.42 -13.52 -0.82
N ASN A 5 -5.47 -13.13 -0.10
CA ASN A 5 -6.69 -13.94 -0.02
C ASN A 5 -7.91 -12.99 -0.08
N PRO A 6 -8.57 -12.89 -1.25
CA PRO A 6 -9.72 -12.00 -1.42
C PRO A 6 -10.92 -12.46 -0.58
N MET A 7 -11.08 -13.77 -0.36
CA MET A 7 -12.19 -14.33 0.42
C MET A 7 -12.16 -13.90 1.88
N THR A 8 -11.00 -13.51 2.41
CA THR A 8 -10.86 -13.02 3.78
C THR A 8 -10.36 -11.59 3.86
N ALA A 9 -10.36 -10.84 2.75
CA ALA A 9 -9.80 -9.49 2.65
C ALA A 9 -8.42 -9.35 3.32
N ARG A 10 -7.53 -10.34 3.09
CA ARG A 10 -6.22 -10.40 3.75
C ARG A 10 -5.41 -9.13 3.44
N HIS A 11 -4.81 -8.59 4.49
CA HIS A 11 -3.91 -7.45 4.46
C HIS A 11 -2.78 -7.67 5.47
N TRP A 12 -1.73 -6.88 5.38
CA TRP A 12 -0.57 -6.97 6.28
C TRP A 12 -0.32 -5.64 6.96
N ILE A 13 0.08 -5.66 8.22
CA ILE A 13 0.35 -4.45 8.98
C ILE A 13 1.78 -4.52 9.49
N VAL A 14 2.60 -3.56 9.08
CA VAL A 14 3.94 -3.36 9.62
C VAL A 14 3.80 -2.42 10.81
N ARG A 15 4.22 -2.86 11.99
CA ARG A 15 4.06 -2.12 13.24
C ARG A 15 5.41 -1.82 13.87
N ASN A 16 5.50 -0.65 14.50
CA ASN A 16 6.53 -0.38 15.48
C ASN A 16 6.05 -0.92 16.84
N THR A 17 6.81 -1.84 17.40
CA THR A 17 6.53 -2.53 18.65
C THR A 17 6.81 -1.71 19.90
N ARG A 18 7.49 -0.57 19.76
CA ARG A 18 7.89 0.32 20.86
C ARG A 18 7.07 1.61 20.92
N SER A 19 6.27 1.88 19.88
CA SER A 19 5.50 3.12 19.75
C SER A 19 4.01 2.83 19.75
N GLY A 20 3.32 3.23 20.81
CA GLY A 20 1.87 3.14 20.96
C GLY A 20 1.17 4.46 20.65
N ASN A 21 -0.10 4.38 20.24
CA ASN A 21 -0.98 5.53 20.10
C ASN A 21 -1.77 5.78 21.41
N ARG A 22 -2.65 6.81 21.40
CA ARG A 22 -3.44 7.18 22.58
C ARG A 22 -4.35 6.08 23.15
N THR A 23 -4.67 5.03 22.37
CA THR A 23 -5.50 3.90 22.83
C THR A 23 -4.65 2.70 23.28
N GLY A 24 -3.33 2.86 23.35
CA GLY A 24 -2.40 1.80 23.73
C GLY A 24 -2.11 0.79 22.61
N GLN A 25 -2.61 1.02 21.39
CA GLN A 25 -2.29 0.14 20.26
C GLN A 25 -1.00 0.55 19.58
N LEU A 26 -0.24 -0.45 19.11
CA LEU A 26 0.98 -0.23 18.35
C LEU A 26 0.71 0.50 17.03
N THR A 27 1.53 1.51 16.77
CA THR A 27 1.50 2.32 15.56
C THR A 27 2.03 1.54 14.36
N GLY A 28 1.48 1.78 13.16
CA GLY A 28 1.95 1.09 11.97
C GLY A 28 1.27 1.52 10.69
N TYR A 29 1.68 0.89 9.60
CA TYR A 29 1.07 1.03 8.28
C TYR A 29 0.53 -0.31 7.79
N LYS A 30 -0.67 -0.28 7.23
CA LYS A 30 -1.35 -1.41 6.62
C LYS A 30 -1.09 -1.41 5.12
N LEU A 31 -0.48 -2.48 4.61
CA LEU A 31 -0.47 -2.81 3.20
C LEU A 31 -1.84 -3.35 2.80
N VAL A 32 -2.53 -2.59 1.96
CA VAL A 32 -3.77 -3.00 1.28
C VAL A 32 -3.42 -3.48 -0.12
N PRO A 33 -3.57 -4.78 -0.41
CA PRO A 33 -3.36 -5.30 -1.75
C PRO A 33 -4.32 -4.66 -2.75
N GLY A 34 -3.83 -4.30 -3.92
CA GLY A 34 -4.68 -4.03 -5.08
C GLY A 34 -5.11 -5.31 -5.79
N SER A 35 -5.61 -5.18 -7.02
CA SER A 35 -5.83 -6.33 -7.90
C SER A 35 -4.52 -7.10 -8.09
N ASN A 36 -4.56 -8.42 -7.94
CA ASN A 36 -3.36 -9.24 -7.97
C ASN A 36 -3.72 -10.68 -8.34
N CYS A 37 -2.78 -11.38 -8.97
CA CYS A 37 -2.86 -12.80 -9.29
C CYS A 37 -1.45 -13.40 -9.25
N LEU A 38 -1.32 -14.61 -8.73
CA LEU A 38 -0.09 -15.37 -8.87
C LEU A 38 0.10 -15.81 -10.34
N PRO A 39 1.34 -16.02 -10.80
CA PRO A 39 1.58 -16.53 -12.14
C PRO A 39 0.81 -17.83 -12.41
N LEU A 40 0.19 -17.93 -13.58
CA LEU A 40 -0.49 -19.15 -14.03
C LEU A 40 0.46 -20.27 -14.49
N ALA A 41 1.77 -20.00 -14.42
CA ALA A 41 2.79 -20.95 -14.81
C ALA A 41 2.89 -22.11 -13.81
N ARG A 42 3.18 -23.31 -14.33
CA ARG A 42 3.47 -24.48 -13.48
C ARG A 42 4.76 -24.26 -12.68
N SER A 43 4.91 -24.99 -11.59
CA SER A 43 6.07 -24.94 -10.69
C SER A 43 7.41 -25.18 -11.38
N GLU A 44 7.42 -25.93 -12.48
CA GLU A 44 8.61 -26.31 -13.26
C GLU A 44 9.02 -25.25 -14.29
N ALA A 45 8.24 -24.17 -14.45
CA ALA A 45 8.50 -23.16 -15.45
C ALA A 45 9.91 -22.56 -15.30
N LYS A 46 10.68 -22.55 -16.40
CA LYS A 46 12.10 -22.19 -16.38
C LYS A 46 12.35 -20.78 -15.83
N PHE A 47 11.46 -19.83 -16.10
CA PHE A 47 11.62 -18.47 -15.61
C PHE A 47 11.52 -18.36 -14.08
N LEU A 48 10.76 -19.25 -13.41
CA LEU A 48 10.65 -19.28 -11.95
C LEU A 48 11.96 -19.68 -11.26
N ARG A 49 12.95 -20.19 -11.99
CA ARG A 49 14.31 -20.40 -11.45
C ARG A 49 15.01 -19.08 -11.13
N ARG A 50 14.74 -18.03 -11.90
CA ARG A 50 15.31 -16.67 -11.74
C ARG A 50 14.33 -15.69 -11.10
N ALA A 51 13.04 -15.95 -11.23
CA ALA A 51 11.97 -15.10 -10.70
C ALA A 51 11.16 -15.83 -9.62
N ALA A 52 11.85 -16.53 -8.70
CA ALA A 52 11.20 -17.30 -7.64
C ALA A 52 10.37 -16.41 -6.70
N PHE A 53 10.70 -15.12 -6.60
CA PHE A 53 9.91 -14.12 -5.85
C PHE A 53 8.46 -14.00 -6.36
N LEU A 54 8.18 -14.36 -7.62
CA LEU A 54 6.82 -14.35 -8.19
C LEU A 54 5.90 -15.43 -7.59
N LYS A 55 6.45 -16.41 -6.86
CA LYS A 55 5.66 -17.51 -6.28
C LYS A 55 4.74 -17.08 -5.15
N HIS A 56 5.01 -15.92 -4.53
CA HIS A 56 4.19 -15.39 -3.45
C HIS A 56 4.01 -13.88 -3.57
N ASN A 57 2.89 -13.36 -3.06
CA ASN A 57 2.63 -11.92 -3.09
C ASN A 57 3.42 -11.12 -2.06
N LEU A 58 3.80 -11.74 -0.94
CA LEU A 58 4.50 -11.05 0.13
C LEU A 58 5.66 -11.89 0.68
N TRP A 59 6.80 -11.24 0.80
CA TRP A 59 7.98 -11.75 1.46
C TRP A 59 8.49 -10.73 2.47
N VAL A 60 9.10 -11.22 3.54
CA VAL A 60 9.71 -10.38 4.57
C VAL A 60 11.08 -10.98 4.86
N THR A 61 12.10 -10.13 4.85
CA THR A 61 13.47 -10.50 5.23
C THR A 61 13.96 -9.55 6.32
N LYS A 62 14.91 -10.02 7.13
CA LYS A 62 15.74 -9.11 7.92
C LYS A 62 16.58 -8.30 6.94
N TYR A 63 16.71 -7.00 7.20
CA TYR A 63 17.55 -6.11 6.40
C TYR A 63 18.99 -6.64 6.33
N SER A 64 19.57 -6.54 5.14
CA SER A 64 20.98 -6.79 4.85
C SER A 64 21.38 -5.88 3.70
N HIS A 65 22.57 -5.28 3.79
CA HIS A 65 23.02 -4.29 2.81
C HIS A 65 23.12 -4.87 1.38
N ASP A 66 23.53 -6.13 1.26
CA ASP A 66 23.77 -6.77 -0.04
C ASP A 66 22.50 -7.42 -0.64
N GLU A 67 21.38 -7.43 0.08
CA GLU A 67 20.13 -8.09 -0.33
C GLU A 67 19.17 -7.11 -1.04
N VAL A 68 19.59 -6.62 -2.21
CA VAL A 68 18.87 -5.55 -2.95
C VAL A 68 17.94 -6.08 -4.04
N PHE A 69 18.35 -7.11 -4.79
CA PHE A 69 17.63 -7.60 -5.97
C PHE A 69 16.91 -8.94 -5.70
N PRO A 70 15.56 -8.99 -5.73
CA PRO A 70 14.81 -10.18 -5.32
C PRO A 70 14.98 -11.39 -6.25
N GLY A 71 15.43 -11.17 -7.49
CA GLY A 71 15.78 -12.21 -8.47
C GLY A 71 17.28 -12.52 -8.59
N GLY A 72 18.12 -11.92 -7.73
CA GLY A 72 19.58 -11.95 -7.87
C GLY A 72 20.13 -10.76 -8.66
N GLU A 73 21.43 -10.52 -8.52
CA GLU A 73 22.14 -9.36 -9.08
C GLU A 73 22.28 -9.41 -10.61
N PHE A 74 22.50 -10.62 -11.16
CA PHE A 74 22.73 -10.81 -12.58
C PHE A 74 21.62 -11.68 -13.20
N PRO A 75 20.44 -11.12 -13.53
CA PRO A 75 19.29 -11.92 -13.97
C PRO A 75 19.41 -12.44 -15.42
N ASN A 76 20.22 -11.79 -16.26
CA ASN A 76 20.31 -12.14 -17.68
C ASN A 76 20.97 -13.52 -17.87
N GLN A 77 20.24 -14.46 -18.49
CA GLN A 77 20.66 -15.84 -18.76
C GLN A 77 21.29 -16.59 -17.57
N ASN A 78 21.02 -16.16 -16.33
CA ASN A 78 21.67 -16.70 -15.15
C ASN A 78 21.42 -18.21 -15.02
N PRO A 79 22.49 -19.05 -15.07
CA PRO A 79 22.35 -20.49 -14.89
C PRO A 79 22.31 -20.88 -13.41
N ARG A 80 22.71 -19.97 -12.51
CA ARG A 80 22.79 -20.23 -11.07
C ARG A 80 21.39 -20.42 -10.51
N VAL A 81 21.31 -21.35 -9.57
CA VAL A 81 20.12 -21.60 -8.76
C VAL A 81 20.40 -21.08 -7.36
N SER A 82 19.34 -20.68 -6.65
CA SER A 82 19.44 -20.20 -5.26
C SER A 82 20.05 -18.80 -5.09
N GLU A 83 19.67 -17.83 -5.92
CA GLU A 83 19.91 -16.40 -5.66
C GLU A 83 18.60 -15.67 -5.32
N GLY A 84 18.73 -14.49 -4.71
CA GLY A 84 17.61 -13.60 -4.40
C GLY A 84 16.73 -14.07 -3.24
N LEU A 85 15.49 -13.58 -3.26
CA LEU A 85 14.56 -13.61 -2.14
C LEU A 85 14.24 -15.02 -1.64
N ALA A 86 14.11 -15.97 -2.56
CA ALA A 86 13.83 -17.37 -2.24
C ALA A 86 14.99 -18.07 -1.49
N THR A 87 16.20 -17.52 -1.55
CA THR A 87 17.35 -17.99 -0.78
C THR A 87 17.46 -17.26 0.55
N TRP A 88 17.29 -15.93 0.55
CA TRP A 88 17.43 -15.12 1.77
C TRP A 88 16.46 -15.55 2.88
N VAL A 89 15.22 -15.92 2.52
CA VAL A 89 14.23 -16.40 3.50
C VAL A 89 14.58 -17.76 4.11
N LYS A 90 15.39 -18.60 3.43
CA LYS A 90 15.81 -19.91 3.96
C LYS A 90 16.77 -19.77 5.14
N GLN A 91 17.43 -18.63 5.30
CA GLN A 91 18.26 -18.34 6.46
C GLN A 91 17.44 -18.26 7.77
N ASN A 92 16.11 -18.17 7.68
CA ASN A 92 15.18 -18.16 8.82
C ASN A 92 15.59 -17.17 9.92
N ARG A 93 16.06 -15.99 9.51
CA ARG A 93 16.46 -14.91 10.42
C ARG A 93 15.23 -14.38 11.16
N SER A 94 15.39 -14.05 12.45
CA SER A 94 14.32 -13.40 13.22
C SER A 94 13.91 -12.08 12.56
N LEU A 95 12.61 -11.81 12.57
CA LEU A 95 11.98 -10.60 12.03
C LEU A 95 11.42 -9.68 13.14
N GLU A 96 11.29 -10.19 14.36
CA GLU A 96 10.77 -9.41 15.50
C GLU A 96 11.84 -8.47 16.04
N GLU A 97 11.47 -7.23 16.37
CA GLU A 97 12.39 -6.22 16.93
C GLU A 97 13.65 -5.99 16.09
N THR A 98 13.55 -6.11 14.76
CA THR A 98 14.68 -5.90 13.84
C THR A 98 14.31 -5.01 12.67
N ASP A 99 15.33 -4.49 12.01
CA ASP A 99 15.17 -3.85 10.70
C ASP A 99 14.77 -4.91 9.67
N ILE A 100 13.64 -4.69 9.02
CA ILE A 100 13.06 -5.62 8.04
C ILE A 100 12.85 -4.93 6.70
N VAL A 101 12.81 -5.75 5.64
CA VAL A 101 12.41 -5.33 4.30
C VAL A 101 11.16 -6.11 3.89
N LEU A 102 10.14 -5.36 3.46
CA LEU A 102 8.89 -5.91 2.94
C LEU A 102 8.95 -5.92 1.41
N TRP A 103 8.84 -7.11 0.82
CA TRP A 103 8.83 -7.30 -0.63
C TRP A 103 7.42 -7.67 -1.06
N TYR A 104 6.70 -6.71 -1.65
CA TYR A 104 5.35 -6.93 -2.17
C TYR A 104 5.39 -7.11 -3.69
N VAL A 105 4.88 -8.25 -4.14
CA VAL A 105 4.85 -8.66 -5.55
C VAL A 105 3.41 -8.58 -6.04
N PHE A 106 3.21 -7.72 -7.04
CA PHE A 106 1.92 -7.48 -7.67
C PHE A 106 2.08 -7.28 -9.17
N GLY A 107 1.02 -7.59 -9.90
CA GLY A 107 1.00 -7.54 -11.35
C GLY A 107 -0.39 -7.89 -11.87
N ILE A 108 -0.53 -7.77 -13.19
CA ILE A 108 -1.73 -8.13 -13.94
C ILE A 108 -1.47 -9.39 -14.76
N THR A 109 -2.51 -10.19 -14.96
CA THR A 109 -2.54 -11.17 -16.07
C THR A 109 -3.25 -10.50 -17.22
N HIS A 110 -2.50 -10.07 -18.23
CA HIS A 110 -3.05 -9.40 -19.40
C HIS A 110 -3.63 -10.43 -20.37
N VAL A 111 -4.94 -10.36 -20.60
CA VAL A 111 -5.64 -11.11 -21.66
C VAL A 111 -6.05 -10.07 -22.70
N PRO A 112 -5.35 -10.00 -23.85
CA PRO A 112 -5.53 -8.92 -24.82
C PRO A 112 -6.96 -8.81 -25.35
N ARG A 113 -7.42 -7.58 -25.58
CA ARG A 113 -8.70 -7.26 -26.22
C ARG A 113 -8.49 -6.53 -27.55
N LEU A 114 -9.55 -6.39 -28.33
CA LEU A 114 -9.49 -5.70 -29.62
C LEU A 114 -9.05 -4.23 -29.46
N GLU A 115 -9.52 -3.58 -28.40
CA GLU A 115 -9.22 -2.18 -28.07
C GLU A 115 -7.75 -1.95 -27.69
N ASP A 116 -6.97 -3.00 -27.41
CA ASP A 116 -5.55 -2.88 -27.09
C ASP A 116 -4.69 -2.66 -28.35
N TRP A 117 -5.28 -2.72 -29.55
CA TRP A 117 -4.62 -2.55 -30.84
C TRP A 117 -5.08 -1.27 -31.56
N PRO A 118 -4.18 -0.53 -32.25
CA PRO A 118 -2.73 -0.75 -32.41
C PRO A 118 -1.88 -0.21 -31.26
N VAL A 119 -2.51 0.55 -30.36
CA VAL A 119 -1.85 1.15 -29.21
C VAL A 119 -2.70 0.85 -28.00
N MET A 120 -2.13 0.08 -27.05
CA MET A 120 -2.82 -0.30 -25.83
C MET A 120 -3.14 0.94 -24.97
N PRO A 121 -4.41 1.16 -24.59
CA PRO A 121 -4.74 2.17 -23.60
C PRO A 121 -4.11 1.85 -22.23
N VAL A 122 -3.98 2.87 -21.38
CA VAL A 122 -3.36 2.70 -20.06
C VAL A 122 -4.22 1.82 -19.15
N GLU A 123 -3.63 0.71 -18.68
CA GLU A 123 -4.12 -0.06 -17.53
C GLU A 123 -3.37 0.36 -16.27
N ARG A 124 -4.09 0.58 -15.16
CA ARG A 124 -3.51 1.02 -13.88
C ARG A 124 -3.56 -0.11 -12.86
N ILE A 125 -2.43 -0.37 -12.23
CA ILE A 125 -2.32 -1.26 -11.07
C ILE A 125 -1.49 -0.58 -9.99
N GLY A 126 -1.79 -0.90 -8.73
CA GLY A 126 -1.03 -0.41 -7.59
C GLY A 126 -1.44 -1.10 -6.31
N PHE A 127 -0.98 -0.54 -5.21
CA PHE A 127 -1.33 -0.94 -3.85
C PHE A 127 -1.32 0.31 -2.98
N MET A 128 -1.72 0.17 -1.72
CA MET A 128 -1.76 1.30 -0.80
C MET A 128 -1.14 0.94 0.54
N LEU A 129 -0.36 1.87 1.07
CA LEU A 129 0.09 1.86 2.46
C LEU A 129 -0.76 2.87 3.22
N MET A 130 -1.65 2.37 4.07
CA MET A 130 -2.54 3.21 4.87
C MET A 130 -2.03 3.30 6.31
N PRO A 131 -2.01 4.49 6.95
CA PRO A 131 -1.74 4.58 8.37
C PRO A 131 -2.77 3.76 9.15
N HIS A 132 -2.31 2.91 10.06
CA HIS A 132 -3.16 2.03 10.86
C HIS A 132 -2.82 2.21 12.34
N GLY A 133 -3.61 3.05 13.03
CA GLY A 133 -3.32 3.44 14.40
C GLY A 133 -2.05 4.27 14.54
N PHE A 134 -1.54 4.85 13.45
CA PHE A 134 -0.36 5.71 13.44
C PHE A 134 -0.65 7.11 14.00
N PHE A 135 -1.78 7.70 13.61
CA PHE A 135 -2.26 8.99 14.12
C PHE A 135 -3.29 8.79 15.23
N ASN A 136 -3.41 9.77 16.12
CA ASN A 136 -4.38 9.75 17.23
C ASN A 136 -5.82 10.14 16.80
N CYS A 137 -5.94 10.82 15.67
CA CYS A 137 -7.18 11.25 15.02
C CYS A 137 -6.93 11.37 13.50
N SER A 138 -7.94 11.81 12.74
CA SER A 138 -7.76 12.09 11.31
C SER A 138 -6.65 13.13 11.10
N PRO A 139 -5.60 12.85 10.31
CA PRO A 139 -4.51 13.80 10.07
C PRO A 139 -4.91 14.98 9.17
N ALA A 140 -6.15 15.02 8.69
CA ALA A 140 -6.68 16.08 7.84
C ALA A 140 -7.79 16.89 8.52
N VAL A 141 -7.95 16.78 9.84
CA VAL A 141 -9.02 17.46 10.59
C VAL A 141 -8.89 18.99 10.57
N ASP A 142 -7.68 19.48 10.36
CA ASP A 142 -7.28 20.89 10.32
C ASP A 142 -7.18 21.45 8.90
N VAL A 143 -7.48 20.64 7.87
CA VAL A 143 -7.51 21.11 6.48
C VAL A 143 -8.75 21.98 6.26
N PRO A 144 -8.59 23.28 5.91
CA PRO A 144 -9.73 24.16 5.71
C PRO A 144 -10.59 23.70 4.52
N PRO A 145 -11.91 23.92 4.56
CA PRO A 145 -12.79 23.61 3.45
C PRO A 145 -12.44 24.46 2.23
N ASN A 146 -12.70 23.92 1.03
CA ASN A 146 -12.48 24.67 -0.20
C ASN A 146 -13.45 25.87 -0.25
N THR A 147 -12.96 27.04 -0.66
CA THR A 147 -13.69 28.32 -0.64
C THR A 147 -14.96 28.30 -1.49
N CYS A 148 -15.05 27.40 -2.49
CA CYS A 148 -16.14 27.34 -3.44
C CYS A 148 -17.47 26.75 -2.89
N VAL A 149 -17.52 26.29 -1.63
CA VAL A 149 -18.74 25.69 -1.04
C VAL A 149 -19.48 26.69 -0.13
N GLY A 150 -18.92 27.88 0.10
CA GLY A 150 -19.49 28.90 0.99
C GLY A 150 -20.50 29.85 0.35
N ASP A 151 -20.51 30.01 -0.97
CA ASP A 151 -21.24 31.11 -1.64
C ASP A 151 -22.51 30.69 -2.40
N SER A 152 -23.02 29.47 -2.21
CA SER A 152 -24.19 28.99 -2.97
C SER A 152 -25.43 28.62 -2.15
N LYS A 153 -25.53 29.05 -0.89
CA LYS A 153 -26.77 28.95 -0.11
C LYS A 153 -26.98 30.18 0.76
N ASP A 154 -27.30 31.31 0.13
CA ASP A 154 -28.03 32.42 0.78
C ASP A 154 -28.67 33.38 -0.24
N ASN A 155 -29.10 32.88 -1.40
CA ASN A 155 -29.88 33.66 -2.39
C ASN A 155 -31.27 33.09 -2.66
N ASP A 156 -31.85 32.36 -1.70
CA ASP A 156 -33.28 32.07 -1.71
C ASP A 156 -33.94 32.67 -0.47
N VAL A 157 -34.73 33.72 -0.73
CA VAL A 157 -35.83 34.25 0.08
C VAL A 157 -35.44 35.17 1.26
N LYS A 158 -35.48 36.51 1.04
CA LYS A 158 -36.61 37.36 1.48
C LYS A 158 -36.52 38.85 1.13
N ASP A 159 -37.63 39.31 0.56
CA ASP A 159 -38.21 40.64 0.69
C ASP A 159 -38.07 41.24 2.11
N ASN A 160 -37.61 42.50 2.14
CA ASN A 160 -37.74 43.56 3.15
C ASN A 160 -37.77 43.22 4.67
N GLY A 161 -36.84 43.86 5.40
CA GLY A 161 -37.19 44.52 6.67
C GLY A 161 -36.26 44.29 7.87
N ALA A 162 -35.47 45.33 8.18
CA ALA A 162 -35.01 45.77 9.51
C ALA A 162 -33.93 44.98 10.30
N SER A 163 -32.80 45.68 10.49
CA SER A 163 -31.74 45.63 11.52
C SER A 163 -31.96 44.79 12.79
N LYS A 164 -30.93 44.01 13.17
CA LYS A 164 -30.40 43.91 14.54
C LYS A 164 -28.95 43.40 14.57
N THR A 165 -28.15 43.92 15.49
CA THR A 165 -26.69 43.76 15.63
C THR A 165 -26.31 42.77 16.77
N ILE A 166 -25.12 42.16 16.61
CA ILE A 166 -24.12 41.55 17.56
C ILE A 166 -24.39 40.17 18.25
N PRO A 167 -23.38 39.45 18.80
CA PRO A 167 -22.04 39.00 18.31
C PRO A 167 -21.76 37.47 18.48
N GLY A 168 -20.79 36.95 17.71
CA GLY A 168 -19.76 36.00 18.19
C GLY A 168 -19.95 34.51 17.93
N ALA A 169 -18.94 33.88 17.31
CA ALA A 169 -18.64 32.46 17.50
C ALA A 169 -17.18 32.12 17.16
N LEU A 170 -16.43 31.87 18.24
CA LEU A 170 -15.27 31.00 18.44
C LEU A 170 -14.19 30.86 17.35
N ALA A 171 -13.02 31.43 17.69
CA ALA A 171 -11.73 30.93 17.25
C ALA A 171 -11.50 29.50 17.76
N ALA A 172 -11.28 28.55 16.85
CA ALA A 172 -10.79 27.23 17.19
C ALA A 172 -9.27 27.31 17.42
N LYS A 173 -8.85 27.23 18.68
CA LYS A 173 -7.49 26.86 19.08
C LYS A 173 -7.46 25.35 19.33
N LEU A 174 -6.58 24.65 18.61
CA LEU A 174 -5.91 23.43 19.06
C LEU A 174 -4.45 23.51 18.60
#